data_AF-C5L639-F1
#
_entry.id   AF-C5L639-F1
#
_cell.length_a   1.000
_cell.length_b   1.000
_cell.length_c   1.000
_cell.angle_alpha   90.00
_cell.angle_beta   90.00
_cell.angle_gamma   90.00
#
_symmetry.space_group_name_H-M   'P 1'
#
loop_
_entity.id
_entity.type
_entity.pdbx_description
1 polymer ?
#
loop_
_entity_poly.entity_id
_entity_poly.type
_entity_poly.pdbx_seq_one_letter_code
_entity_poly.pdbx_strand_id
1 'polypeptide(L)'
;NLKELNFKVGIHAVPSLEPFHVHVISSDMRSSRIKHKKHWNSFNTPFFVELSEAEEILQRDGNLHSISSRETHLRDDLLCNVCGHNFGGHFTKLIRHVMVCSQHPATKRSAAVDDYSENETKSRRLES
;
A
#
# COMPACT_ATOMS: atom_id res chain seq x y z
N ASN A 1 0.20 -16.41 14.06
CA ASN A 1 1.08 -15.83 15.11
C ASN A 1 1.17 -14.33 14.84
N LEU A 2 0.52 -13.48 15.64
CA LEU A 2 0.54 -12.01 15.42
C LEU A 2 1.94 -11.40 15.61
N LYS A 3 2.88 -12.13 16.22
CA LYS A 3 4.27 -11.71 16.44
C LYS A 3 5.12 -11.64 15.16
N GLU A 4 4.63 -12.16 14.04
CA GLU A 4 5.34 -12.17 12.75
C GLU A 4 4.76 -11.15 11.74
N LEU A 5 3.67 -10.45 12.11
CA LEU A 5 3.04 -9.43 11.27
C LEU A 5 3.53 -8.05 11.73
N ASN A 6 4.35 -7.42 10.89
CA ASN A 6 4.68 -6.01 11.05
C ASN A 6 3.47 -5.17 10.63
N PHE A 7 3.20 -4.12 11.40
CA PHE A 7 2.16 -3.14 11.10
C PHE A 7 2.80 -1.79 10.80
N LYS A 8 2.18 -1.05 9.89
CA LYS A 8 2.45 0.36 9.66
C LYS A 8 1.36 1.18 10.35
N VAL A 9 1.76 2.28 11.00
CA VAL A 9 0.85 3.17 11.71
C VAL A 9 1.14 4.60 11.30
N GLY A 10 0.21 5.22 10.58
CA GLY A 10 0.47 6.51 9.97
C GLY A 10 -0.73 7.14 9.29
N ILE A 11 -0.47 8.23 8.59
CA ILE A 11 -1.46 9.04 7.89
C ILE A 11 -1.07 9.17 6.42
N HIS A 12 -2.03 9.56 5.58
CA HIS A 12 -1.71 10.03 4.24
C HIS A 12 -1.30 11.51 4.27
N ALA A 13 -0.27 11.86 3.50
CA ALA A 13 0.24 13.22 3.38
C ALA A 13 -0.81 14.22 2.89
N VAL A 14 -1.72 13.76 2.03
CA VAL A 14 -2.96 14.46 1.66
C VAL A 14 -4.12 13.52 1.95
N PRO A 15 -5.02 13.86 2.88
CA PRO A 15 -6.08 12.95 3.30
C PRO A 15 -7.13 12.78 2.19
N SER A 16 -7.66 11.56 2.06
CA SER A 16 -8.74 11.27 1.11
C SER A 16 -10.14 11.55 1.67
N LEU A 17 -10.24 11.84 2.97
CA LEU A 17 -11.48 12.12 3.71
C LEU A 17 -11.24 13.33 4.60
N GLU A 18 -12.28 14.12 4.84
CA GLU A 18 -12.21 15.33 5.68
C GLU A 18 -11.76 15.05 7.13
N PRO A 19 -12.31 14.03 7.83
CA PRO A 19 -11.88 13.76 9.20
C PRO A 19 -10.45 13.23 9.25
N PHE A 20 -9.71 13.66 10.26
CA PHE A 20 -8.42 13.06 10.58
C PHE A 20 -8.56 11.55 10.81
N HIS A 21 -7.82 10.76 10.06
CA HIS A 21 -7.84 9.31 10.17
C HIS A 21 -6.43 8.74 10.15
N VAL A 22 -6.20 7.80 11.07
CA VAL A 22 -4.96 7.06 11.18
C VAL A 22 -5.17 5.68 10.57
N HIS A 23 -4.23 5.26 9.74
CA HIS A 23 -4.16 3.92 9.20
C HIS A 23 -3.37 3.03 10.16
N VAL A 24 -3.93 1.86 10.48
CA VAL A 24 -3.22 0.73 11.06
C VAL A 24 -3.37 -0.41 10.07
N ILE A 25 -2.27 -0.76 9.40
CA ILE A 25 -2.29 -1.69 8.26
C ILE A 25 -1.15 -2.70 8.38
N SER A 26 -1.41 -3.97 8.07
CA SER A 26 -0.35 -4.98 8.01
C SER A 26 0.58 -4.73 6.82
N SER A 27 1.88 -4.95 7.01
CA SER A 27 2.90 -4.67 5.99
C SER A 27 2.97 -5.74 4.88
N ASP A 28 2.14 -6.78 4.93
CA ASP A 28 2.13 -7.83 3.92
C ASP A 28 1.48 -7.37 2.61
N MET A 29 0.59 -6.37 2.66
CA MET A 29 -0.07 -5.74 1.50
C MET A 29 -0.78 -6.75 0.56
N ARG A 30 -1.24 -7.88 1.11
CA ARG A 30 -1.99 -8.92 0.38
C ARG A 30 -3.49 -8.71 0.56
N SER A 31 -4.11 -7.98 -0.36
CA SER A 31 -5.56 -7.70 -0.31
C SER A 31 -6.14 -7.49 -1.69
N SER A 32 -7.32 -8.08 -1.94
CA SER A 32 -8.10 -7.86 -3.16
C SER A 32 -8.63 -6.42 -3.32
N ARG A 33 -8.54 -5.61 -2.25
CA ARG A 33 -8.96 -4.19 -2.27
C ARG A 33 -7.86 -3.23 -2.75
N ILE A 34 -6.63 -3.70 -2.89
CA ILE A 34 -5.57 -2.93 -3.55
C ILE A 34 -5.73 -3.18 -5.05
N LYS A 35 -6.24 -2.17 -5.78
CA LYS A 35 -6.74 -2.34 -7.15
C LYS A 35 -5.92 -1.61 -8.20
N HIS A 36 -5.14 -0.62 -7.81
CA HIS A 36 -4.39 0.21 -8.74
C HIS A 36 -3.17 0.86 -8.09
N LYS A 37 -2.31 1.43 -8.94
CA LYS A 37 -1.07 2.11 -8.56
C LYS A 37 -1.22 3.08 -7.39
N LYS A 38 -2.25 3.93 -7.42
CA LYS A 38 -2.51 4.88 -6.31
C LYS A 38 -2.78 4.20 -4.96
N HIS A 39 -3.50 3.08 -4.90
CA HIS A 39 -3.72 2.34 -3.65
C HIS A 39 -2.42 1.71 -3.14
N TRP A 40 -1.55 1.24 -4.04
CA TRP A 40 -0.26 0.70 -3.61
C TRP A 40 0.65 1.81 -3.08
N ASN A 41 0.83 2.87 -3.88
CA ASN A 41 1.75 3.95 -3.54
C ASN A 41 1.27 4.75 -2.32
N SER A 42 -0.04 4.83 -2.05
CA SER A 42 -0.53 5.54 -0.87
C SER A 42 -0.03 4.95 0.45
N PHE A 43 0.36 3.67 0.47
CA PHE A 43 0.91 3.01 1.65
C PHE A 43 2.40 2.69 1.53
N ASN A 44 3.01 2.73 0.34
CA ASN A 44 4.36 2.20 0.12
C ASN A 44 5.36 3.23 -0.44
N THR A 45 5.02 4.52 -0.39
CA THR A 45 5.93 5.63 -0.73
C THR A 45 5.91 6.66 0.40
N PRO A 46 6.73 7.73 0.35
CA PRO A 46 6.70 8.80 1.34
C PRO A 46 5.34 9.53 1.46
N PHE A 47 4.38 9.26 0.57
CA PHE A 47 2.99 9.69 0.75
C PHE A 47 2.37 9.15 2.04
N PHE A 48 2.77 7.95 2.48
CA PHE A 48 2.44 7.43 3.80
C PHE A 48 3.42 8.00 4.82
N VAL A 49 2.92 8.79 5.76
CA VAL A 49 3.73 9.41 6.81
C VAL A 49 3.50 8.62 8.10
N GLU A 50 4.57 8.00 8.62
CA GLU A 50 4.50 7.27 9.89
C GLU A 50 4.13 8.25 11.02
N LEU A 51 3.40 7.75 12.02
CA LEU A 51 2.85 8.60 13.07
C LEU A 51 3.93 9.32 13.88
N SER A 52 5.08 8.67 14.11
CA SER A 52 6.23 9.27 14.78
C SER A 52 6.82 10.45 14.00
N GLU A 53 6.90 10.33 12.66
CA GLU A 53 7.36 11.41 11.80
C GLU A 53 6.37 12.58 11.80
N ALA A 54 5.06 12.29 11.73
CA ALA A 54 4.04 13.31 11.81
C ALA A 54 4.09 14.07 13.15
N GLU A 55 4.34 13.37 14.26
CA GLU A 55 4.53 13.96 15.58
C GLU A 55 5.75 14.89 15.61
N GLU A 56 6.90 14.44 15.11
CA GLU A 56 8.12 15.26 15.02
C GLU A 56 7.90 16.55 14.20
N ILE A 57 7.19 16.44 13.06
CA ILE A 57 6.87 17.60 12.22
C ILE A 57 5.93 18.56 12.95
N LEU A 58 4.91 18.04 13.63
CA LEU A 58 3.98 18.85 14.43
C LEU A 58 4.69 19.56 15.58
N GLN A 59 5.60 18.88 16.29
CA GLN A 59 6.39 19.48 17.36
C GLN A 59 7.32 20.59 16.85
N ARG A 60 7.89 20.42 15.64
CA ARG A 60 8.83 21.37 15.04
C ARG A 60 8.14 22.57 14.39
N ASP A 61 7.07 22.34 13.62
CA ASP A 61 6.45 23.33 12.73
C ASP A 61 5.06 23.80 13.20
N GLY A 62 4.44 23.09 14.15
CA GLY A 62 3.07 23.34 14.60
C GLY A 62 1.97 22.98 13.58
N ASN A 63 2.34 22.42 12.42
CA ASN A 63 1.43 22.03 11.35
C ASN A 63 2.06 20.93 10.46
N LEU A 64 1.28 20.38 9.52
CA LEU A 64 1.71 19.33 8.59
C LEU A 64 1.82 19.79 7.12
N HIS A 65 1.78 21.09 6.81
CA HIS A 65 1.76 21.55 5.42
C HIS A 65 2.98 21.11 4.59
N SER A 66 4.12 20.89 5.25
CA SER A 66 5.36 20.44 4.62
C SER A 66 5.24 19.06 3.97
N ILE A 67 4.35 18.18 4.45
CA ILE A 67 4.19 16.83 3.87
C ILE A 67 3.28 16.84 2.64
N SER A 68 2.48 17.87 2.39
CA SER A 68 1.51 17.87 1.28
C SER A 68 2.17 17.76 -0.09
N SER A 69 3.42 18.21 -0.25
CA SER A 69 4.21 18.04 -1.48
C SER A 69 4.47 16.57 -1.84
N ARG A 70 4.34 15.65 -0.87
CA ARG A 70 4.51 14.20 -1.04
C ARG A 70 3.40 13.55 -1.86
N GLU A 71 2.32 14.26 -2.21
CA GLU A 71 1.29 13.77 -3.15
C GLU A 71 1.89 13.30 -4.49
N THR A 72 2.98 13.95 -4.90
CA THR A 72 3.74 13.58 -6.11
C THR A 72 4.17 12.10 -6.12
N HIS A 73 4.48 11.53 -4.95
CA HIS A 73 4.89 10.12 -4.81
C HIS A 73 3.80 9.10 -5.16
N LEU A 74 2.53 9.52 -5.30
CA LEU A 74 1.49 8.63 -5.82
C LEU A 74 1.77 8.19 -7.27
N ARG A 75 2.61 8.95 -8.00
CA ARG A 75 2.98 8.68 -9.39
C ARG A 75 4.31 7.92 -9.53
N ASP A 76 5.04 7.71 -8.45
CA ASP A 76 6.31 6.99 -8.44
C ASP A 76 6.17 5.57 -8.99
N ASP A 77 7.29 5.00 -9.43
CA ASP A 77 7.36 3.60 -9.79
C ASP A 77 6.87 2.66 -8.67
N LEU A 78 6.35 1.51 -9.07
CA LEU A 78 5.83 0.50 -8.17
C LEU A 78 6.97 -0.37 -7.66
N LEU A 79 7.35 -0.19 -6.40
CA LEU A 79 8.35 -1.00 -5.73
C LEU A 79 7.68 -2.00 -4.79
N CYS A 80 8.22 -3.23 -4.74
CA CYS A 80 7.87 -4.17 -3.66
C CYS A 80 8.32 -3.58 -2.32
N ASN A 81 7.42 -3.53 -1.34
CA ASN A 81 7.66 -2.92 -0.03
C ASN A 81 8.57 -3.74 0.89
N VAL A 82 9.01 -4.92 0.44
CA VAL A 82 9.92 -5.78 1.20
C VAL A 82 11.23 -5.99 0.46
N CYS A 83 11.20 -6.46 -0.80
CA CYS A 83 12.44 -6.75 -1.53
C CYS A 83 12.98 -5.58 -2.36
N GLY A 84 12.20 -4.50 -2.53
CA GLY A 84 12.59 -3.32 -3.31
C GLY A 84 12.58 -3.49 -4.83
N HIS A 85 12.16 -4.64 -5.38
CA HIS A 85 12.10 -4.83 -6.83
C HIS A 85 11.17 -3.80 -7.48
N ASN A 86 11.64 -3.15 -8.56
CA ASN A 86 10.91 -2.11 -9.28
C ASN A 86 10.13 -2.69 -10.46
N PHE A 87 8.83 -2.40 -10.53
CA PHE A 87 7.88 -2.83 -11.57
C PHE A 87 7.43 -1.69 -12.49
N GLY A 88 7.99 -0.49 -12.35
CA GLY A 88 7.59 0.70 -13.10
C GLY A 88 6.10 1.01 -12.89
N GLY A 89 5.35 1.13 -13.99
CA GLY A 89 3.88 1.27 -13.95
C GLY A 89 3.09 -0.04 -13.89
N HIS A 90 3.73 -1.22 -13.84
CA HIS A 90 3.07 -2.51 -14.05
C HIS A 90 2.44 -3.11 -12.78
N PHE A 91 1.29 -2.56 -12.37
CA PHE A 91 0.56 -2.98 -11.15
C PHE A 91 0.29 -4.48 -11.04
N THR A 92 -0.24 -5.13 -12.08
CA THR A 92 -0.55 -6.57 -12.04
C THR A 92 0.69 -7.43 -11.81
N LYS A 93 1.86 -7.01 -12.32
CA LYS A 93 3.13 -7.73 -12.10
C LYS A 93 3.58 -7.62 -10.65
N LEU A 94 3.46 -6.43 -10.05
CA LEU A 94 3.75 -6.21 -8.64
C LEU A 94 2.85 -7.05 -7.73
N ILE A 95 1.52 -7.04 -7.93
CA ILE A 95 0.62 -7.81 -7.05
C ILE A 95 0.93 -9.30 -7.14
N ARG A 96 1.15 -9.84 -8.35
CA ARG A 96 1.59 -11.24 -8.50
C ARG A 96 2.87 -11.51 -7.72
N HIS A 97 3.85 -10.61 -7.77
CA HIS A 97 5.09 -10.74 -7.03
C HIS A 97 4.87 -10.75 -5.52
N VAL A 98 4.08 -9.85 -4.95
CA VAL A 98 3.82 -9.75 -3.50
C VAL A 98 3.25 -11.06 -2.92
N MET A 99 2.46 -11.79 -3.72
CA MET A 99 1.89 -13.08 -3.31
C MET A 99 2.95 -14.18 -3.18
N VAL A 100 4.02 -14.13 -3.97
CA VAL A 100 5.04 -15.20 -4.06
C VAL A 100 6.43 -14.78 -3.60
N CYS A 101 6.63 -13.51 -3.26
CA CYS A 101 7.93 -12.97 -2.89
C CYS A 101 8.44 -13.64 -1.61
N SER A 102 9.56 -14.36 -1.74
CA SER A 102 10.17 -15.15 -0.65
C SER A 102 10.65 -14.30 0.53
N GLN A 103 10.84 -12.99 0.32
CA GLN A 103 11.28 -12.06 1.35
C GLN A 103 10.13 -11.56 2.24
N HIS A 104 8.86 -11.68 1.82
CA HIS A 104 7.74 -11.30 2.67
C HIS A 104 7.63 -12.24 3.89
N PRO A 105 7.42 -11.71 5.11
CA PRO A 105 7.34 -12.52 6.34
C PRO A 105 6.15 -13.50 6.36
N ALA A 106 5.18 -13.35 5.46
CA ALA A 106 4.01 -14.22 5.33
C ALA A 106 4.17 -15.35 4.29
N THR A 107 5.40 -15.75 3.92
CA THR A 107 5.65 -16.88 2.99
C THR A 107 5.30 -18.25 3.59
N LYS A 108 4.82 -18.30 4.84
CA LYS A 108 4.11 -19.45 5.42
C LYS A 108 2.61 -19.15 5.58
N ARG A 109 1.87 -19.04 4.47
CA ARG A 109 0.42 -19.28 4.48
C ARG A 109 0.10 -20.41 3.51
N SER A 110 -0.46 -21.48 4.05
CA SER A 110 -0.94 -22.67 3.37
C SER A 110 -1.95 -22.33 2.26
N ALA A 111 -1.76 -22.94 1.08
CA ALA A 111 -2.71 -23.45 0.07
C ALA A 111 -4.17 -22.94 -0.04
N ALA A 112 -4.53 -21.76 0.46
CA ALA A 112 -5.92 -21.28 0.48
C ALA A 112 -6.06 -19.88 -0.17
N VAL A 113 -5.33 -19.62 -1.24
CA VAL A 113 -5.54 -18.43 -2.09
C VAL A 113 -5.60 -18.85 -3.56
N ASP A 114 -6.43 -19.85 -3.83
CA ASP A 114 -6.94 -20.13 -5.17
C ASP A 114 -8.17 -19.25 -5.40
N ASP A 115 -7.97 -17.97 -5.75
CA ASP A 115 -9.01 -17.19 -6.47
C ASP A 115 -8.49 -15.90 -7.15
N TYR A 116 -7.19 -15.83 -7.48
CA TYR A 116 -6.67 -14.69 -8.25
C TYR A 116 -6.87 -14.86 -9.77
N SER A 117 -7.57 -15.91 -10.23
CA SER A 117 -7.68 -16.26 -11.65
C SER A 117 -9.07 -16.18 -12.29
N GLU A 118 -10.17 -15.87 -11.58
CA GLU A 118 -11.51 -16.00 -12.20
C GLU A 118 -12.35 -14.72 -12.38
N ASN A 119 -11.95 -13.55 -11.84
CA ASN A 119 -12.83 -12.37 -11.89
C ASN A 119 -12.51 -11.30 -12.97
N GLU A 120 -11.65 -11.59 -13.97
CA GLU A 120 -11.46 -10.70 -15.13
C GLU A 120 -12.38 -11.01 -16.33
N THR A 121 -13.11 -12.13 -16.35
CA THR A 121 -13.95 -12.52 -17.50
C THR A 121 -15.41 -12.06 -17.43
N LYS A 122 -15.90 -11.48 -16.32
CA LYS A 122 -17.32 -11.07 -16.19
C LYS A 122 -17.64 -9.59 -16.39
N SER A 123 -16.66 -8.70 -16.55
CA SER A 123 -16.93 -7.27 -16.79
C SER A 123 -17.03 -6.86 -18.27
N ARG A 124 -17.06 -7.81 -19.21
CA ARG A 124 -17.19 -7.55 -20.67
C ARG A 124 -18.49 -8.06 -21.33
N ARG A 125 -19.53 -8.34 -20.54
CA ARG A 125 -20.90 -8.52 -21.07
C ARG A 125 -21.86 -7.90 -20.07
N LEU A 126 -22.30 -6.69 -20.35
CA LEU A 126 -23.63 -6.10 -20.07
C LEU A 126 -23.52 -4.59 -20.30
N GLU A 127 -23.23 -4.21 -21.54
CA GLU A 127 -23.73 -2.98 -22.13
C GLU A 127 -24.29 -3.40 -23.49
N SER A 128 -25.59 -3.72 -23.45
CA SER A 128 -26.49 -3.81 -24.60
C SER A 128 -27.53 -2.72 -24.44
#